data_AF-A0A7Y2CTP1-F1
#
_entry.id   AF-A0A7Y2CTP1-F1
#
_cell.length_a   1.000
_cell.length_b   1.000
_cell.length_c   1.000
_cell.angle_alpha   90.00
_cell.angle_beta   90.00
_cell.angle_gamma   90.00
#
_symmetry.space_group_name_H-M   'P 1'
#
loop_
_entity.id
_entity.type
_entity.pdbx_description
1 polymer ?
#
loop_
_entity_poly.entity_id
_entity_poly.type
_entity_poly.pdbx_seq_one_letter_code
_entity_poly.pdbx_strand_id
1 'polypeptide(L)'
;MLQPAGLVEVNSGGIKCTDAAFAERFLAFLRLAKTRKANLAICPEYCCPWDTLEAALREDLGPAPGDLWILGCQSITPAEVRTLNDRLPATAVVFDENCLKGDGRFLDPAVLLFRNPDDDAQLILVLQFKTEAMGVSFPTERNDLIRGERGYVVSNEGGASINLVTLICSDSLELSWQTSLPQLWTTPTLVVHLQLNPKPRHPDFSAYRSEALRQVSDEIELMCLNWAAGTTGVIDEGDESPLVQEPHTALYTKSSQLDLRESRLQENHEAGLYFFRWDQKRTTVFVANDDELCFELRLSKPSQKVASALTAKRSGPQDVVASVWNGTGWKPAAHLPDCTDDLLHEARLDSIGPISAVDSRMDLERFLSLSAGEVSRVNWSQPSNLDPCRIETDEVLGRSTCCDNQAGRPRVEKRLAHVRTLSDIFDSRKGFDAPGMEVLQDASLGFDRHSPSLNIHDDQGPIATGAYIGTCVSDEAADRERLKLDSALGGGYRRTFVWYQLSTGIKCAMGRQHASITGVPTSSASITAPARPK
;
A
#
# COMPACT_ATOMS: atom_id res chain seq x y z
N MET A 1 13.08 3.14 4.16
CA MET A 1 12.28 2.17 4.96
C MET A 1 12.79 0.79 4.60
N LEU A 2 13.06 -0.06 5.59
CA LEU A 2 13.44 -1.45 5.38
C LEU A 2 12.22 -2.36 5.56
N GLN A 3 11.90 -3.18 4.58
CA GLN A 3 10.94 -4.28 4.68
C GLN A 3 11.72 -5.60 4.57
N PRO A 4 12.17 -6.17 5.71
CA PRO A 4 13.02 -7.34 5.74
C PRO A 4 12.24 -8.65 5.59
N ALA A 5 12.90 -9.70 5.11
CA ALA A 5 12.45 -11.09 5.30
C ALA A 5 13.56 -11.91 5.98
N GLY A 6 13.17 -12.88 6.80
CA GLY A 6 14.13 -13.77 7.47
C GLY A 6 13.46 -14.78 8.39
N LEU A 7 14.31 -15.53 9.10
CA LEU A 7 13.89 -16.47 10.13
C LEU A 7 13.83 -15.76 11.49
N VAL A 8 12.63 -15.70 12.07
CA VAL A 8 12.39 -15.13 13.41
C VAL A 8 12.29 -16.24 14.44
N GLU A 9 13.17 -16.22 15.43
CA GLU A 9 13.06 -17.10 16.59
C GLU A 9 12.29 -16.41 17.71
N VAL A 10 11.32 -17.13 18.28
CA VAL A 10 10.49 -16.71 19.40
C VAL A 10 10.68 -17.75 20.50
N ASN A 11 11.33 -17.36 21.59
CA ASN A 11 11.54 -18.23 22.74
C ASN A 11 11.48 -17.41 24.03
N SER A 12 11.58 -18.07 25.20
CA SER A 12 11.48 -17.39 26.49
C SER A 12 12.56 -16.32 26.78
N GLY A 13 13.61 -16.21 25.95
CA GLY A 13 14.61 -15.16 25.98
C GLY A 13 14.28 -13.94 25.10
N GLY A 14 13.19 -13.99 24.33
CA GLY A 14 12.70 -12.91 23.49
C GLY A 14 12.50 -13.31 22.03
N ILE A 15 12.30 -12.29 21.19
CA ILE A 15 12.05 -12.39 19.75
C ILE A 15 13.23 -11.76 19.00
N LYS A 16 13.85 -12.55 18.12
CA LYS A 16 15.07 -12.17 17.38
C LYS A 16 15.06 -12.74 15.98
N CYS A 17 15.67 -12.03 15.03
CA CYS A 17 15.99 -12.61 13.71
C CYS A 17 17.31 -13.38 13.83
N THR A 18 17.29 -14.66 13.47
CA THR A 18 18.44 -15.58 13.59
C THR A 18 19.06 -15.97 12.26
N ASP A 19 18.59 -15.38 11.16
CA ASP A 19 19.25 -15.49 9.87
C ASP A 19 20.68 -14.90 9.96
N ALA A 20 21.67 -15.75 9.70
CA ALA A 20 23.09 -15.42 9.79
C ALA A 20 23.50 -14.23 8.91
N ALA A 21 22.86 -14.03 7.75
CA ALA A 21 23.17 -12.93 6.83
C ALA A 21 22.41 -11.64 7.18
N PHE A 22 21.45 -11.70 8.10
CA PHE A 22 20.55 -10.59 8.37
C PHE A 22 21.27 -9.36 8.98
N ALA A 23 22.25 -9.57 9.86
CA ALA A 23 23.04 -8.49 10.43
C ALA A 23 23.76 -7.66 9.34
N GLU A 24 24.30 -8.33 8.30
CA GLU A 24 24.95 -7.66 7.17
C GLU A 24 23.95 -6.86 6.33
N ARG A 25 22.76 -7.44 6.07
CA ARG A 25 21.65 -6.76 5.37
C ARG A 25 21.21 -5.51 6.11
N PHE A 26 21.06 -5.60 7.43
CA PHE A 26 20.65 -4.48 8.27
C PHE A 26 21.72 -3.39 8.32
N LEU A 27 22.99 -3.74 8.50
CA LEU A 27 24.09 -2.77 8.47
C LEU A 27 24.18 -2.05 7.12
N ALA A 28 23.97 -2.78 6.01
CA ALA A 28 23.91 -2.18 4.69
C ALA A 28 22.74 -1.21 4.53
N PHE A 29 21.59 -1.46 5.18
CA PHE A 29 20.47 -0.52 5.23
C PHE A 29 20.86 0.78 5.94
N LEU A 30 21.50 0.70 7.12
CA LEU A 30 21.97 1.90 7.84
C LEU A 30 23.00 2.69 7.01
N ARG A 31 23.94 1.99 6.34
CA ARG A 31 24.91 2.60 5.43
C ARG A 31 24.23 3.29 4.25
N LEU A 32 23.22 2.66 3.66
CA LEU A 32 22.44 3.24 2.58
C LEU A 32 21.71 4.50 3.07
N ALA A 33 21.05 4.45 4.23
CA ALA A 33 20.34 5.59 4.82
C ALA A 33 21.28 6.80 5.05
N LYS A 34 22.46 6.59 5.63
CA LYS A 34 23.46 7.66 5.79
C LYS A 34 23.97 8.18 4.45
N THR A 35 24.30 7.30 3.51
CA THR A 35 24.82 7.67 2.18
C THR A 35 23.81 8.47 1.37
N ARG A 36 22.53 8.10 1.46
CA ARG A 36 21.41 8.76 0.80
C ARG A 36 20.90 9.99 1.55
N LYS A 37 21.45 10.28 2.73
CA LYS A 37 21.04 11.41 3.59
C LYS A 37 19.54 11.37 3.91
N ALA A 38 19.06 10.19 4.29
CA ALA A 38 17.66 10.00 4.62
C ALA A 38 17.28 10.82 5.87
N ASN A 39 16.30 11.71 5.73
CA ASN A 39 15.77 12.48 6.86
C ASN A 39 15.02 11.62 7.88
N LEU A 40 14.45 10.51 7.38
CA LEU A 40 13.77 9.50 8.17
C LEU A 40 14.18 8.11 7.68
N ALA A 41 14.79 7.30 8.55
CA ALA A 41 15.06 5.89 8.29
C ALA A 41 14.30 5.03 9.29
N ILE A 42 13.56 4.03 8.79
CA ILE A 42 12.71 3.19 9.63
C ILE A 42 12.82 1.70 9.30
N CYS A 43 12.70 0.85 10.31
CA CYS A 43 12.60 -0.61 10.18
C CYS A 43 11.54 -1.18 11.14
N PRO A 44 10.93 -2.35 10.84
CA PRO A 44 9.83 -2.90 11.61
C PRO A 44 10.25 -3.37 13.01
N GLU A 45 9.27 -3.76 13.81
CA GLU A 45 9.43 -4.40 15.13
C GLU A 45 10.34 -5.63 15.06
N TYR A 46 11.14 -5.88 16.10
CA TYR A 46 12.12 -6.99 16.19
C TYR A 46 13.14 -7.10 15.04
N CYS A 47 13.31 -6.02 14.26
CA CYS A 47 14.19 -6.01 13.11
C CYS A 47 15.64 -5.79 13.51
N CYS A 48 15.96 -4.68 14.15
CA CYS A 48 17.32 -4.19 14.37
C CYS A 48 18.09 -5.03 15.43
N PRO A 49 19.17 -5.74 15.05
CA PRO A 49 20.01 -6.45 16.02
C PRO A 49 20.89 -5.47 16.82
N TRP A 50 20.94 -5.65 18.14
CA TRP A 50 21.68 -4.75 19.05
C TRP A 50 23.17 -4.65 18.74
N ASP A 51 23.85 -5.78 18.52
CA ASP A 51 25.28 -5.78 18.20
C ASP A 51 25.57 -5.02 16.89
N THR A 52 24.66 -5.11 15.92
CA THR A 52 24.77 -4.40 14.64
C THR A 52 24.59 -2.89 14.85
N LEU A 53 23.58 -2.49 15.62
CA LEU A 53 23.35 -1.09 15.97
C LEU A 53 24.56 -0.51 16.72
N GLU A 54 25.04 -1.19 17.75
CA GLU A 54 26.16 -0.70 18.55
C GLU A 54 27.45 -0.57 17.74
N ALA A 55 27.76 -1.55 16.89
CA ALA A 55 28.90 -1.46 15.97
C ALA A 55 28.74 -0.27 15.00
N ALA A 56 27.55 -0.10 14.43
CA ALA A 56 27.23 1.04 13.57
C ALA A 56 27.45 2.37 14.28
N LEU A 57 26.93 2.56 15.49
CA LEU A 57 27.07 3.82 16.23
C LEU A 57 28.53 4.12 16.61
N ARG A 58 29.34 3.10 16.93
CA ARG A 58 30.80 3.27 17.16
C ARG A 58 31.56 3.72 15.90
N GLU A 59 31.05 3.37 14.72
CA GLU A 59 31.53 3.85 13.41
C GLU A 59 30.87 5.18 12.97
N ASP A 60 30.22 5.90 13.89
CA ASP A 60 29.48 7.14 13.62
C ASP A 60 28.31 6.94 12.63
N LEU A 61 27.84 5.71 12.41
CA LEU A 61 26.75 5.41 11.49
C LEU A 61 25.38 5.70 12.12
N GLY A 62 25.07 7.00 12.22
CA GLY A 62 23.78 7.52 12.67
C GLY A 62 23.23 8.61 11.75
N PRO A 63 22.07 9.18 12.09
CA PRO A 63 21.46 10.30 11.37
C PRO A 63 22.35 11.55 11.40
N ALA A 64 22.15 12.41 10.39
CA ALA A 64 22.72 13.75 10.39
C ALA A 64 21.94 14.68 11.34
N PRO A 65 22.51 15.84 11.71
CA PRO A 65 21.78 16.84 12.49
C PRO A 65 20.43 17.22 11.86
N GLY A 66 19.37 17.19 12.67
CA GLY A 66 18.00 17.46 12.24
C GLY A 66 17.24 16.27 11.62
N ASP A 67 17.91 15.12 11.43
CA ASP A 67 17.29 13.88 10.93
C ASP A 67 16.98 12.90 12.07
N LEU A 68 16.07 11.95 11.82
CA LEU A 68 15.59 11.00 12.81
C LEU A 68 15.57 9.58 12.23
N TRP A 69 16.10 8.60 12.96
CA TRP A 69 15.93 7.17 12.64
C TRP A 69 15.04 6.51 13.69
N ILE A 70 14.10 5.66 13.26
CA ILE A 70 13.18 4.92 14.14
C ILE A 70 13.34 3.43 13.86
N LEU A 71 14.03 2.73 14.75
CA LEU A 71 14.43 1.34 14.53
C LEU A 71 13.68 0.42 15.50
N GLY A 72 12.79 -0.44 15.00
CA GLY A 72 12.24 -1.52 15.81
C GLY A 72 13.32 -2.56 16.07
N CYS A 73 13.73 -2.71 17.32
CA CYS A 73 14.87 -3.52 17.73
C CYS A 73 14.44 -4.90 18.20
N GLN A 74 15.37 -5.85 18.10
CA GLN A 74 15.21 -7.17 18.70
C GLN A 74 15.02 -7.06 20.22
N SER A 75 14.40 -8.08 20.83
CA SER A 75 14.18 -8.10 22.27
C SER A 75 15.48 -7.91 23.06
N ILE A 76 15.38 -7.19 24.18
CA ILE A 76 16.49 -6.89 25.09
C ILE A 76 16.12 -7.18 26.54
N THR A 77 17.04 -7.68 27.34
CA THR A 77 16.82 -7.91 28.77
C THR A 77 17.05 -6.64 29.60
N PRO A 78 16.46 -6.52 30.81
CA PRO A 78 16.75 -5.40 31.70
C PRO A 78 18.23 -5.24 32.07
N ALA A 79 18.99 -6.34 32.12
CA ALA A 79 20.43 -6.31 32.39
C ALA A 79 21.20 -5.68 31.23
N GLU A 80 20.85 -6.04 29.99
CA GLU A 80 21.45 -5.45 28.79
C GLU A 80 21.10 -3.97 28.64
N VAL A 81 19.86 -3.55 28.97
CA VAL A 81 19.47 -2.12 28.97
C VAL A 81 20.32 -1.31 29.95
N ARG A 82 20.53 -1.81 31.18
CA ARG A 82 21.33 -1.11 32.21
C ARG A 82 22.79 -0.87 31.78
N THR A 83 23.32 -1.70 30.89
CA THR A 83 24.71 -1.62 30.42
C THR A 83 24.84 -0.85 29.09
N LEU A 84 23.74 -0.37 28.48
CA LEU A 84 23.80 0.34 27.19
C LEU A 84 24.66 1.61 27.25
N ASN A 85 24.53 2.42 28.30
CA ASN A 85 25.36 3.63 28.46
C ASN A 85 26.86 3.30 28.53
N ASP A 86 27.23 2.19 29.18
CA ASP A 86 28.63 1.75 29.27
C ASP A 86 29.14 1.24 27.91
N ARG A 87 28.28 0.58 27.14
CA ARG A 87 28.59 0.05 25.80
C ARG A 87 28.63 1.13 24.72
N LEU A 88 27.97 2.27 24.95
CA LEU A 88 27.84 3.40 24.04
C LEU A 88 28.18 4.74 24.75
N PRO A 89 29.43 4.94 25.21
CA PRO A 89 29.78 6.09 26.06
C PRO A 89 29.66 7.47 25.37
N ALA A 90 29.60 7.50 24.05
CA ALA A 90 29.40 8.72 23.25
C ALA A 90 27.92 8.99 22.92
N THR A 91 26.99 8.18 23.44
CA THR A 91 25.55 8.25 23.16
C THR A 91 24.80 8.42 24.47
N ALA A 92 23.91 9.41 24.53
CA ALA A 92 22.98 9.56 25.64
C ALA A 92 21.80 8.59 25.45
N VAL A 93 21.65 7.62 26.34
CA VAL A 93 20.53 6.66 26.30
C VAL A 93 19.43 7.14 27.25
N VAL A 94 18.23 7.33 26.72
CA VAL A 94 17.07 7.86 27.45
C VAL A 94 15.93 6.85 27.40
N PHE A 95 15.39 6.46 28.56
CA PHE A 95 14.27 5.52 28.65
C PHE A 95 13.55 5.65 29.99
N ASP A 96 12.36 5.07 30.12
CA ASP A 96 11.66 4.98 31.41
C ASP A 96 12.22 3.82 32.24
N GLU A 97 13.00 4.12 33.27
CA GLU A 97 13.60 3.10 34.15
C GLU A 97 12.56 2.26 34.92
N ASN A 98 11.31 2.72 35.05
CA ASN A 98 10.30 1.96 35.79
C ASN A 98 9.98 0.61 35.15
N CYS A 99 10.06 0.50 33.82
CA CYS A 99 9.83 -0.78 33.14
C CYS A 99 10.84 -1.85 33.61
N LEU A 100 12.06 -1.48 34.00
CA LEU A 100 13.09 -2.43 34.44
C LEU A 100 12.78 -3.14 35.78
N LYS A 101 11.68 -2.78 36.44
CA LYS A 101 11.17 -3.39 37.67
C LYS A 101 10.11 -4.45 37.40
N GLY A 102 9.67 -4.64 36.15
CA GLY A 102 8.66 -5.64 35.79
C GLY A 102 9.16 -7.08 35.93
N ASP A 103 8.22 -7.99 36.16
CA ASP A 103 8.49 -9.42 36.44
C ASP A 103 8.71 -10.29 35.19
N GLY A 104 8.66 -9.70 33.99
CA GLY A 104 8.97 -10.38 32.74
C GLY A 104 10.47 -10.62 32.54
N ARG A 105 10.84 -11.14 31.36
CA ARG A 105 12.22 -11.53 31.01
C ARG A 105 12.88 -10.56 30.04
N PHE A 106 12.11 -10.00 29.12
CA PHE A 106 12.62 -9.13 28.06
C PHE A 106 11.69 -7.95 27.79
N LEU A 107 12.22 -6.95 27.12
CA LEU A 107 11.54 -5.76 26.62
C LEU A 107 11.54 -5.79 25.09
N ASP A 108 10.56 -5.14 24.48
CA ASP A 108 10.50 -4.88 23.04
C ASP A 108 10.66 -3.37 22.78
N PRO A 109 11.83 -2.93 22.29
CA PRO A 109 12.12 -1.52 22.08
C PRO A 109 11.99 -1.06 20.62
N ALA A 110 11.40 0.11 20.43
CA ALA A 110 11.73 0.99 19.31
C ALA A 110 12.76 2.04 19.75
N VAL A 111 13.82 2.19 18.96
CA VAL A 111 14.86 3.20 19.14
C VAL A 111 14.55 4.42 18.30
N LEU A 112 14.36 5.58 18.93
CA LEU A 112 14.40 6.88 18.26
C LEU A 112 15.81 7.45 18.40
N LEU A 113 16.54 7.48 17.28
CA LEU A 113 17.93 7.90 17.21
C LEU A 113 18.04 9.23 16.47
N PHE A 114 18.67 10.23 17.09
CA PHE A 114 18.91 11.55 16.49
C PHE A 114 20.13 12.22 17.14
N ARG A 115 20.60 13.30 16.53
CA ARG A 115 21.71 14.11 17.06
C ARG A 115 21.20 15.12 18.08
N ASN A 116 21.95 15.37 19.15
CA ASN A 116 21.60 16.40 20.11
C ASN A 116 21.60 17.78 19.41
N PRO A 117 20.48 18.55 19.43
CA PRO A 117 20.43 19.88 18.81
C PRO A 117 21.44 20.89 19.37
N ASP A 118 21.86 20.72 20.62
CA ASP A 118 22.83 21.59 21.28
C ASP A 118 24.28 21.10 21.11
N ASP A 119 24.47 19.83 20.71
CA ASP A 119 25.78 19.21 20.47
C ASP A 119 25.69 18.14 19.38
N ASP A 120 25.92 18.54 18.12
CA ASP A 120 25.88 17.64 16.96
C ASP A 120 26.87 16.45 17.07
N ALA A 121 27.88 16.49 17.95
CA ALA A 121 28.75 15.35 18.16
C ALA A 121 28.07 14.23 18.96
N GLN A 122 27.12 14.58 19.83
CA GLN A 122 26.41 13.63 20.70
C GLN A 122 25.19 13.03 20.01
N LEU A 123 25.12 11.70 20.02
CA LEU A 123 23.90 10.98 19.65
C LEU A 123 22.98 10.80 20.85
N ILE A 124 21.68 10.90 20.62
CA ILE A 124 20.64 10.62 21.59
C ILE A 124 19.86 9.39 21.10
N LEU A 125 19.72 8.41 21.99
CA LEU A 125 19.04 7.15 21.75
C LEU A 125 17.89 7.04 22.75
N VAL A 126 16.66 7.32 22.30
CA VAL A 126 15.45 7.20 23.12
C VAL A 126 14.84 5.82 22.92
N LEU A 127 14.71 5.04 23.99
CA LEU A 127 14.03 3.74 23.96
C LEU A 127 12.55 3.91 24.32
N GLN A 128 11.69 3.62 23.35
CA GLN A 128 10.28 3.40 23.61
C GLN A 128 10.04 1.89 23.73
N PHE A 129 9.55 1.43 24.88
CA PHE A 129 9.19 0.03 25.06
C PHE A 129 7.71 -0.19 24.74
N LYS A 130 7.42 -1.31 24.07
CA LYS A 130 6.07 -1.76 23.73
C LYS A 130 5.17 -1.81 24.96
N THR A 131 3.99 -1.22 24.87
CA THR A 131 3.06 -1.09 26.00
C THR A 131 2.06 -2.24 26.06
N GLU A 132 1.75 -2.85 24.91
CA GLU A 132 0.78 -3.94 24.83
C GLU A 132 1.37 -5.23 24.27
N ALA A 133 1.24 -6.34 25.01
CA ALA A 133 1.71 -7.66 24.59
C ALA A 133 0.74 -8.34 23.60
N MET A 134 1.26 -9.03 22.60
CA MET A 134 0.45 -9.84 21.68
C MET A 134 0.28 -11.26 22.18
N GLY A 135 -0.93 -11.65 22.58
CA GLY A 135 -1.15 -12.95 23.23
C GLY A 135 -1.48 -14.15 22.35
N VAL A 136 -1.93 -13.95 21.10
CA VAL A 136 -2.43 -15.05 20.24
C VAL A 136 -1.34 -15.59 19.31
N SER A 137 -0.57 -14.72 18.67
CA SER A 137 0.49 -15.12 17.73
C SER A 137 1.84 -15.38 18.41
N PHE A 138 2.06 -14.80 19.59
CA PHE A 138 3.33 -14.87 20.33
C PHE A 138 3.07 -15.13 21.82
N PRO A 139 2.81 -16.39 22.24
CA PRO A 139 2.55 -16.72 23.65
C PRO A 139 3.64 -16.20 24.60
N THR A 140 4.88 -16.16 24.12
CA THR A 140 6.05 -15.60 24.80
C THR A 140 5.87 -14.14 25.18
N GLU A 141 5.33 -13.28 24.31
CA GLU A 141 5.09 -11.88 24.69
C GLU A 141 4.09 -11.77 25.84
N ARG A 142 2.99 -12.53 25.79
CA ARG A 142 2.01 -12.51 26.89
C ARG A 142 2.61 -12.93 28.23
N ASN A 143 3.50 -13.92 28.19
CA ASN A 143 4.01 -14.56 29.41
C ASN A 143 5.26 -13.85 29.96
N ASP A 144 6.11 -13.32 29.08
CA ASP A 144 7.47 -12.92 29.43
C ASP A 144 7.83 -11.47 29.01
N LEU A 145 6.98 -10.74 28.27
CA LEU A 145 7.24 -9.33 27.94
C LEU A 145 7.07 -8.43 29.17
N ILE A 146 8.09 -7.64 29.45
CA ILE A 146 8.03 -6.48 30.32
C ILE A 146 7.45 -5.33 29.49
N ARG A 147 6.30 -4.81 29.91
CA ARG A 147 5.62 -3.72 29.22
C ARG A 147 6.24 -2.37 29.55
N GLY A 148 6.33 -1.51 28.54
CA GLY A 148 6.53 -0.08 28.73
C GLY A 148 5.29 0.59 29.32
N GLU A 149 5.48 1.78 29.89
CA GLU A 149 4.39 2.60 30.43
C GLU A 149 4.17 3.89 29.62
N ARG A 150 5.04 4.18 28.64
CA ARG A 150 5.08 5.46 27.94
C ARG A 150 5.33 5.30 26.45
N GLY A 151 4.54 6.02 25.66
CA GLY A 151 4.86 6.38 24.28
C GLY A 151 5.43 7.78 24.21
N TYR A 152 6.33 8.03 23.25
CA TYR A 152 6.93 9.34 23.04
C TYR A 152 6.29 10.06 21.85
N VAL A 153 6.19 11.38 21.95
CA VAL A 153 5.81 12.27 20.85
C VAL A 153 6.98 13.16 20.54
N VAL A 154 7.52 13.06 19.33
CA VAL A 154 8.59 13.95 18.85
C VAL A 154 7.94 15.12 18.13
N SER A 155 8.36 16.35 18.45
CA SER A 155 7.83 17.57 17.84
C SER A 155 8.95 18.55 17.54
N ASN A 156 8.74 19.40 16.54
CA ASN A 156 9.70 20.45 16.18
C ASN A 156 9.47 21.67 17.08
N GLU A 157 10.55 22.40 17.42
CA GLU A 157 10.46 23.62 18.23
C GLU A 157 9.52 24.69 17.63
N GLY A 158 8.85 25.45 18.50
CA GLY A 158 8.01 26.59 18.11
C GLY A 158 6.53 26.28 17.80
N GLY A 159 6.05 25.06 18.04
CA GLY A 159 4.61 24.74 18.10
C GLY A 159 3.85 24.79 16.77
N ALA A 160 4.52 24.97 15.63
CA ALA A 160 3.86 25.27 14.35
C ALA A 160 3.96 24.16 13.27
N SER A 161 4.60 23.02 13.52
CA SER A 161 5.10 22.20 12.41
C SER A 161 4.45 20.81 12.31
N ILE A 162 4.99 19.74 12.90
CA ILE A 162 4.50 18.34 12.79
C ILE A 162 4.82 17.59 14.08
N ASN A 163 3.93 16.69 14.52
CA ASN A 163 4.19 15.68 15.53
C ASN A 163 4.53 14.33 14.89
N LEU A 164 5.36 13.53 15.55
CA LEU A 164 5.63 12.15 15.18
C LEU A 164 5.31 11.23 16.35
N VAL A 165 4.56 10.17 16.06
CA VAL A 165 4.20 9.10 17.01
C VAL A 165 4.71 7.78 16.47
N THR A 166 5.34 6.98 17.33
CA THR A 166 5.73 5.61 17.01
C THR A 166 4.81 4.64 17.75
N LEU A 167 4.30 3.65 17.03
CA LEU A 167 3.53 2.53 17.59
C LEU A 167 4.30 1.23 17.33
N ILE A 168 4.32 0.32 18.30
CA ILE A 168 4.92 -1.00 18.18
C ILE A 168 3.80 -2.04 18.16
N CYS A 169 3.45 -2.48 16.96
CA CYS A 169 2.53 -3.58 16.68
C CYS A 169 1.23 -3.59 17.50
N SER A 170 1.14 -4.36 18.59
CA SER A 170 -0.05 -4.42 19.45
C SER A 170 -0.31 -3.17 20.29
N ASP A 171 0.62 -2.20 20.36
CA ASP A 171 0.34 -0.86 20.88
C ASP A 171 -0.89 -0.23 20.21
N SER A 172 -1.14 -0.59 18.96
CA SER A 172 -2.30 -0.13 18.19
C SER A 172 -3.66 -0.62 18.72
N LEU A 173 -3.71 -1.69 19.53
CA LEU A 173 -4.96 -2.29 20.01
C LEU A 173 -5.64 -1.46 21.10
N GLU A 174 -4.86 -0.82 21.97
CA GLU A 174 -5.36 0.06 23.03
C GLU A 174 -5.26 1.55 22.66
N LEU A 175 -4.81 1.84 21.43
CA LEU A 175 -4.73 3.21 20.94
C LEU A 175 -6.13 3.72 20.59
N SER A 176 -6.71 4.49 21.50
CA SER A 176 -7.83 5.38 21.22
C SER A 176 -7.30 6.80 21.07
N TRP A 177 -7.52 7.39 19.91
CA TRP A 177 -7.03 8.74 19.69
C TRP A 177 -7.74 9.80 20.53
N GLN A 178 -8.99 9.56 20.89
CA GLN A 178 -9.79 10.49 21.69
C GLN A 178 -9.35 10.51 23.16
N THR A 179 -8.83 9.40 23.67
CA THR A 179 -8.47 9.25 25.09
C THR A 179 -6.97 9.23 25.30
N SER A 180 -6.23 8.52 24.45
CA SER A 180 -4.79 8.30 24.60
C SER A 180 -3.96 9.43 24.00
N LEU A 181 -4.40 10.04 22.89
CA LEU A 181 -3.67 11.13 22.20
C LEU A 181 -4.57 12.32 21.80
N PRO A 182 -5.42 12.87 22.70
CA PRO A 182 -6.39 13.92 22.35
C PRO A 182 -5.74 15.20 21.78
N GLN A 183 -4.53 15.53 22.22
CA GLN A 183 -3.75 16.67 21.74
C GLN A 183 -3.26 16.52 20.29
N LEU A 184 -3.12 15.28 19.81
CA LEU A 184 -2.68 14.99 18.44
C LEU A 184 -3.84 14.92 17.45
N TRP A 185 -5.07 14.83 17.97
CA TRP A 185 -6.28 14.70 17.18
C TRP A 185 -6.51 15.85 16.20
N THR A 186 -6.00 17.05 16.50
CA THR A 186 -6.20 18.27 15.70
C THR A 186 -4.90 18.89 15.20
N THR A 187 -3.77 18.20 15.36
CA THR A 187 -2.46 18.73 14.99
C THR A 187 -1.82 17.86 13.91
N PRO A 188 -1.03 18.45 12.99
CA PRO A 188 -0.36 17.68 11.95
C PRO A 188 0.51 16.59 12.56
N THR A 189 0.27 15.34 12.18
CA THR A 189 0.87 14.17 12.83
C THR A 189 1.25 13.11 11.80
N LEU A 190 2.48 12.64 11.86
CA LEU A 190 2.92 11.41 11.21
C LEU A 190 2.92 10.27 12.22
N VAL A 191 2.16 9.22 11.95
CA VAL A 191 2.20 7.98 12.74
C VAL A 191 3.05 6.97 12.01
N VAL A 192 4.08 6.45 12.69
CA VAL A 192 4.89 5.33 12.22
C VAL A 192 4.52 4.11 13.05
N HIS A 193 3.98 3.09 12.40
CA HIS A 193 3.58 1.84 13.05
C HIS A 193 4.52 0.72 12.59
N LEU A 194 5.36 0.26 13.51
CA LEU A 194 6.34 -0.80 13.30
C LEU A 194 5.70 -2.13 13.66
N GLN A 195 5.81 -3.13 12.79
CA GLN A 195 5.03 -4.36 12.92
C GLN A 195 5.86 -5.60 12.62
N LEU A 196 5.69 -6.65 13.41
CA LEU A 196 5.80 -8.05 13.03
C LEU A 196 4.41 -8.66 13.20
N ASN A 197 3.55 -8.48 12.19
CA ASN A 197 2.15 -8.86 12.28
C ASN A 197 1.76 -9.81 11.13
N PRO A 198 1.36 -11.06 11.43
CA PRO A 198 0.85 -11.99 10.42
C PRO A 198 -0.48 -11.56 9.77
N LYS A 199 -1.27 -10.71 10.44
CA LYS A 199 -2.62 -10.29 10.03
C LYS A 199 -2.82 -8.78 10.24
N PRO A 200 -2.05 -7.92 9.55
CA PRO A 200 -2.04 -6.47 9.75
C PRO A 200 -3.38 -5.79 9.41
N ARG A 201 -4.20 -6.45 8.59
CA ARG A 201 -5.54 -5.99 8.17
C ARG A 201 -6.67 -6.43 9.10
N HIS A 202 -6.38 -7.26 10.12
CA HIS A 202 -7.41 -7.70 11.07
C HIS A 202 -8.13 -6.48 11.67
N PRO A 203 -9.47 -6.51 11.84
CA PRO A 203 -10.25 -5.35 12.30
C PRO A 203 -9.71 -4.68 13.57
N ASP A 204 -9.21 -5.46 14.52
CA ASP A 204 -8.64 -4.92 15.76
C ASP A 204 -7.36 -4.11 15.50
N PHE A 205 -6.48 -4.57 14.60
CA PHE A 205 -5.26 -3.84 14.22
C PHE A 205 -5.54 -2.67 13.27
N SER A 206 -6.64 -2.70 12.50
CA SER A 206 -7.01 -1.59 11.62
C SER A 206 -7.91 -0.55 12.29
N ALA A 207 -8.40 -0.82 13.50
CA ALA A 207 -9.32 0.04 14.24
C ALA A 207 -8.78 1.45 14.45
N TYR A 208 -7.55 1.59 14.93
CA TYR A 208 -6.92 2.89 15.16
C TYR A 208 -6.69 3.68 13.86
N ARG A 209 -6.34 3.00 12.74
CA ARG A 209 -6.25 3.63 11.40
C ARG A 209 -7.61 4.13 10.97
N SER A 210 -8.62 3.28 11.11
CA SER A 210 -10.01 3.58 10.81
C SER A 210 -10.56 4.74 11.63
N GLU A 211 -10.13 4.88 12.88
CA GLU A 211 -10.44 6.02 13.75
C GLU A 211 -9.75 7.30 13.28
N ALA A 212 -8.43 7.28 13.12
CA ALA A 212 -7.64 8.43 12.64
C ALA A 212 -8.19 8.98 11.32
N LEU A 213 -8.43 8.09 10.36
CA LEU A 213 -8.79 8.43 9.00
C LEU A 213 -10.27 8.79 8.83
N ARG A 214 -11.13 8.55 9.84
CA ARG A 214 -12.55 8.99 9.83
C ARG A 214 -12.72 10.50 9.95
N GLN A 215 -11.70 11.22 10.41
CA GLN A 215 -11.82 12.65 10.69
C GLN A 215 -12.06 13.49 9.43
N VAL A 216 -12.26 14.81 9.57
CA VAL A 216 -12.26 15.72 8.41
C VAL A 216 -10.84 16.16 8.05
N SER A 217 -9.96 16.29 9.05
CA SER A 217 -8.56 16.72 8.85
C SER A 217 -7.82 15.80 7.89
N ASP A 218 -6.97 16.40 7.05
CA ASP A 218 -6.01 15.70 6.20
C ASP A 218 -4.58 15.77 6.74
N GLU A 219 -4.38 16.34 7.94
CA GLU A 219 -3.06 16.57 8.54
C GLU A 219 -2.50 15.35 9.29
N ILE A 220 -3.26 14.26 9.39
CA ILE A 220 -2.76 12.96 9.91
C ILE A 220 -2.37 12.08 8.72
N GLU A 221 -1.12 11.63 8.72
CA GLU A 221 -0.60 10.60 7.81
C GLU A 221 -0.15 9.39 8.62
N LEU A 222 -0.33 8.20 8.06
CA LEU A 222 0.06 6.95 8.72
C LEU A 222 0.99 6.15 7.81
N MET A 223 2.06 5.63 8.38
CA MET A 223 3.02 4.76 7.72
C MET A 223 3.11 3.46 8.52
N CYS A 224 2.57 2.39 7.95
CA CYS A 224 2.64 1.05 8.51
C CYS A 224 3.79 0.32 7.83
N LEU A 225 4.72 -0.23 8.62
CA LEU A 225 5.88 -0.95 8.14
C LEU A 225 5.94 -2.31 8.81
N ASN A 226 5.80 -3.36 8.00
CA ASN A 226 5.81 -4.75 8.44
C ASN A 226 7.02 -5.50 7.87
N TRP A 227 7.24 -6.71 8.34
CA TRP A 227 8.11 -7.69 7.69
C TRP A 227 7.53 -8.12 6.34
N ALA A 228 8.39 -8.51 5.42
CA ALA A 228 8.03 -8.96 4.08
C ALA A 228 7.42 -10.37 4.07
N ALA A 229 6.78 -10.71 2.96
CA ALA A 229 6.30 -12.05 2.68
C ALA A 229 7.49 -13.01 2.63
N GLY A 230 7.24 -14.25 3.06
CA GLY A 230 8.29 -15.27 3.17
C GLY A 230 9.10 -15.20 4.47
N THR A 231 8.79 -14.25 5.38
CA THR A 231 9.30 -14.31 6.75
C THR A 231 8.75 -15.55 7.46
N THR A 232 9.64 -16.37 8.01
CA THR A 232 9.30 -17.60 8.73
C THR A 232 9.60 -17.44 10.22
N GLY A 233 9.05 -18.33 11.04
CA GLY A 233 9.22 -18.32 12.48
C GLY A 233 9.40 -19.70 13.09
N VAL A 234 10.24 -19.78 14.13
CA VAL A 234 10.38 -20.93 15.04
C VAL A 234 9.93 -20.48 16.43
N ILE A 235 8.91 -21.13 16.98
CA ILE A 235 8.32 -20.79 18.28
C ILE A 235 8.64 -21.90 19.29
N ASP A 236 9.28 -21.56 20.40
CA ASP A 236 9.62 -22.45 21.52
C ASP A 236 10.26 -23.79 21.08
N GLU A 237 11.29 -23.73 20.22
CA GLU A 237 11.99 -24.89 19.63
C GLU A 237 11.12 -25.79 18.72
N GLY A 238 9.98 -25.28 18.24
CA GLY A 238 9.13 -25.96 17.28
C GLY A 238 9.67 -26.00 15.85
N ASP A 239 8.83 -26.48 14.93
CA ASP A 239 9.14 -26.48 13.50
C ASP A 239 9.05 -25.05 12.92
N GLU A 240 9.90 -24.78 11.93
CA GLU A 240 9.83 -23.55 11.14
C GLU A 240 8.50 -23.49 10.38
N SER A 241 7.80 -22.36 10.48
CA SER A 241 6.52 -22.14 9.81
C SER A 241 6.41 -20.72 9.24
N PRO A 242 5.58 -20.50 8.19
CA PRO A 242 5.35 -19.16 7.67
C PRO A 242 4.77 -18.23 8.73
N LEU A 243 5.43 -17.10 8.96
CA LEU A 243 5.03 -16.10 9.95
C LEU A 243 4.32 -14.91 9.30
N VAL A 244 4.87 -14.39 8.19
CA VAL A 244 4.26 -13.29 7.43
C VAL A 244 4.06 -13.69 5.98
N GLN A 245 2.81 -13.68 5.55
CA GLN A 245 2.40 -13.96 4.16
C GLN A 245 1.82 -12.71 3.48
N GLU A 246 1.11 -11.87 4.23
CA GLU A 246 0.52 -10.62 3.73
C GLU A 246 1.05 -9.42 4.57
N PRO A 247 2.23 -8.87 4.23
CA PRO A 247 2.89 -7.77 4.93
C PRO A 247 2.05 -6.52 5.12
N HIS A 248 1.39 -6.07 4.05
CA HIS A 248 0.59 -4.86 4.02
C HIS A 248 1.32 -3.60 4.54
N THR A 249 2.62 -3.44 4.22
CA THR A 249 3.32 -2.17 4.42
C THR A 249 2.65 -1.10 3.57
N ALA A 250 2.23 0.00 4.19
CA ALA A 250 1.39 0.99 3.53
C ALA A 250 1.52 2.41 4.07
N LEU A 251 1.37 3.39 3.18
CA LEU A 251 1.24 4.81 3.49
C LEU A 251 -0.21 5.27 3.26
N TYR A 252 -0.80 5.89 4.27
CA TYR A 252 -2.15 6.43 4.25
C TYR A 252 -2.10 7.96 4.31
N THR A 253 -2.75 8.63 3.36
CA THR A 253 -2.84 10.09 3.33
C THR A 253 -4.19 10.54 2.82
N LYS A 254 -4.69 11.63 3.40
CA LYS A 254 -5.98 12.24 3.02
C LYS A 254 -5.82 13.50 2.19
N SER A 255 -4.58 13.85 1.86
CA SER A 255 -4.33 15.04 1.07
C SER A 255 -5.09 14.96 -0.26
N SER A 256 -5.75 16.06 -0.61
CA SER A 256 -6.37 16.22 -1.93
C SER A 256 -5.39 16.76 -2.97
N GLN A 257 -4.15 17.05 -2.59
CA GLN A 257 -3.13 17.70 -3.43
C GLN A 257 -2.20 16.73 -4.15
N LEU A 258 -2.46 15.43 -4.03
CA LEU A 258 -1.61 14.35 -4.55
C LEU A 258 -1.41 14.47 -6.06
N ASP A 259 -0.22 14.12 -6.52
CA ASP A 259 0.07 13.97 -7.94
C ASP A 259 -0.34 12.58 -8.41
N LEU A 260 -1.57 12.45 -8.91
CA LEU A 260 -2.14 11.20 -9.42
C LEU A 260 -2.09 11.12 -10.95
N ARG A 261 -1.14 11.82 -11.59
CA ARG A 261 -0.91 11.69 -13.04
C ARG A 261 -0.47 10.27 -13.35
N GLU A 262 -0.89 9.75 -14.50
CA GLU A 262 -0.60 8.38 -14.96
C GLU A 262 0.90 8.06 -14.93
N SER A 263 1.76 8.98 -15.39
CA SER A 263 3.21 8.77 -15.36
C SER A 263 3.74 8.57 -13.94
N ARG A 264 3.24 9.35 -12.97
CA ARG A 264 3.61 9.22 -11.56
C ARG A 264 3.14 7.89 -10.97
N LEU A 265 1.91 7.48 -11.31
CA LEU A 265 1.37 6.20 -10.85
C LEU A 265 2.12 5.01 -11.44
N GLN A 266 2.51 5.09 -12.72
CA GLN A 266 3.33 4.08 -13.38
C GLN A 266 4.74 4.01 -12.78
N GLU A 267 5.42 5.14 -12.60
CA GLU A 267 6.73 5.21 -11.92
C GLU A 267 6.68 4.55 -10.54
N ASN A 268 5.67 4.89 -9.74
CA ASN A 268 5.50 4.31 -8.41
C ASN A 268 5.19 2.80 -8.48
N HIS A 269 4.36 2.38 -9.44
CA HIS A 269 4.00 0.98 -9.64
C HIS A 269 5.23 0.13 -10.00
N GLU A 270 6.04 0.58 -10.97
CA GLU A 270 7.27 -0.11 -11.39
C GLU A 270 8.29 -0.22 -10.26
N ALA A 271 8.27 0.75 -9.33
CA ALA A 271 9.08 0.74 -8.13
C ALA A 271 8.41 0.00 -6.95
N GLY A 272 7.33 -0.75 -7.18
CA GLY A 272 6.67 -1.59 -6.17
C GLY A 272 5.83 -0.82 -5.15
N LEU A 273 5.26 0.32 -5.51
CA LEU A 273 4.36 1.10 -4.65
C LEU A 273 3.01 1.34 -5.35
N TYR A 274 2.00 0.60 -4.92
CA TYR A 274 0.72 0.50 -5.60
C TYR A 274 -0.32 1.46 -5.02
N PHE A 275 -0.96 2.24 -5.91
CA PHE A 275 -2.04 3.17 -5.53
C PHE A 275 -3.37 2.46 -5.29
N PHE A 276 -4.08 2.91 -4.26
CA PHE A 276 -5.45 2.57 -3.93
C PHE A 276 -6.23 3.75 -3.33
N ARG A 277 -7.57 3.66 -3.38
CA ARG A 277 -8.51 4.61 -2.77
C ARG A 277 -9.40 3.92 -1.74
N TRP A 278 -9.38 4.41 -0.52
CA TRP A 278 -10.32 4.01 0.54
C TRP A 278 -11.45 5.02 0.65
N ASP A 279 -12.55 4.75 -0.03
CA ASP A 279 -13.64 5.70 -0.20
C ASP A 279 -14.35 6.11 1.09
N GLN A 280 -14.65 5.12 1.95
CA GLN A 280 -15.37 5.34 3.20
C GLN A 280 -14.61 6.30 4.13
N LYS A 281 -13.28 6.35 4.01
CA LYS A 281 -12.38 7.22 4.79
C LYS A 281 -11.84 8.40 3.99
N ARG A 282 -12.23 8.54 2.72
CA ARG A 282 -11.69 9.52 1.77
C ARG A 282 -10.15 9.56 1.76
N THR A 283 -9.53 8.40 1.91
CA THR A 283 -8.08 8.25 2.09
C THR A 283 -7.46 7.62 0.86
N THR A 284 -6.31 8.12 0.45
CA THR A 284 -5.45 7.47 -0.54
C THR A 284 -4.46 6.59 0.18
N VAL A 285 -4.27 5.36 -0.32
CA VAL A 285 -3.38 4.36 0.27
C VAL A 285 -2.36 3.97 -0.79
N PHE A 286 -1.09 3.98 -0.41
CA PHE A 286 0.00 3.44 -1.21
C PHE A 286 0.52 2.19 -0.51
N VAL A 287 0.31 1.02 -1.12
CA VAL A 287 0.73 -0.27 -0.56
C VAL A 287 2.02 -0.70 -1.23
N ALA A 288 3.02 -1.07 -0.43
CA ALA A 288 4.29 -1.56 -0.94
C ALA A 288 4.15 -2.98 -1.49
N ASN A 289 5.07 -3.35 -2.38
CA ASN A 289 5.30 -4.73 -2.78
C ASN A 289 5.63 -5.59 -1.56
N ASP A 290 5.17 -6.84 -1.57
CA ASP A 290 5.25 -7.74 -0.42
C ASP A 290 6.64 -8.38 -0.23
N ASP A 291 7.54 -8.26 -1.22
CA ASP A 291 8.89 -8.84 -1.18
C ASP A 291 9.85 -8.12 -0.21
N GLU A 292 10.98 -8.77 0.08
CA GLU A 292 12.07 -8.16 0.83
C GLU A 292 12.70 -7.00 0.05
N LEU A 293 12.51 -5.78 0.56
CA LEU A 293 12.88 -4.56 -0.13
C LEU A 293 13.37 -3.47 0.82
N CYS A 294 14.29 -2.65 0.33
CA CYS A 294 14.63 -1.37 0.95
C CYS A 294 14.10 -0.23 0.08
N PHE A 295 13.09 0.49 0.59
CA PHE A 295 12.45 1.61 -0.10
C PHE A 295 13.07 2.96 0.27
N GLU A 296 13.40 3.75 -0.73
CA GLU A 296 13.67 5.19 -0.64
C GLU A 296 12.49 5.95 -1.25
N LEU A 297 11.94 6.91 -0.50
CA LEU A 297 10.75 7.67 -0.88
C LEU A 297 10.98 9.14 -0.55
N ARG A 298 10.62 10.05 -1.47
CA ARG A 298 10.45 11.47 -1.15
C ARG A 298 8.99 11.75 -0.83
N LEU A 299 8.73 12.26 0.37
CA LEU A 299 7.40 12.62 0.85
C LEU A 299 7.36 14.09 1.28
N SER A 300 6.23 14.74 1.00
CA SER A 300 5.90 16.02 1.62
C SER A 300 5.51 15.80 3.08
N LYS A 301 5.98 16.66 3.98
CA LYS A 301 5.57 16.63 5.40
C LYS A 301 4.05 16.83 5.55
N PRO A 302 3.40 16.22 6.58
CA PRO A 302 1.95 16.36 6.82
C PRO A 302 1.48 17.82 6.94
N SER A 303 2.32 18.69 7.53
CA SER A 303 2.11 20.13 7.55
C SER A 303 3.01 20.85 6.56
N GLN A 304 2.44 21.79 5.82
CA GLN A 304 3.15 22.75 4.97
C GLN A 304 2.94 24.20 5.43
N LYS A 305 2.48 24.41 6.68
CA LYS A 305 2.09 25.74 7.21
C LYS A 305 3.21 26.78 7.19
N VAL A 306 4.46 26.34 7.30
CA VAL A 306 5.66 27.21 7.26
C VAL A 306 6.26 27.36 5.86
N ALA A 307 5.79 26.58 4.88
CA ALA A 307 6.27 26.66 3.51
C ALA A 307 5.59 27.82 2.75
N SER A 308 6.27 28.38 1.75
CA SER A 308 5.66 29.37 0.87
C SER A 308 4.45 28.75 0.13
N ALA A 309 3.41 29.54 -0.13
CA ALA A 309 2.20 29.03 -0.80
C ALA A 309 2.49 28.37 -2.17
N LEU A 310 3.56 28.80 -2.86
CA LEU A 310 3.98 28.23 -4.15
C LEU A 310 4.68 26.86 -4.02
N THR A 311 5.23 26.53 -2.84
CA THR A 311 5.97 25.29 -2.58
C THR A 311 5.24 24.33 -1.64
N ALA A 312 4.15 24.78 -1.00
CA ALA A 312 3.40 24.07 0.03
C ALA A 312 2.50 22.92 -0.49
N LYS A 313 2.87 22.25 -1.58
CA LYS A 313 2.05 21.19 -2.19
C LYS A 313 2.40 19.82 -1.61
N ARG A 314 1.37 19.09 -1.13
CA ARG A 314 1.48 17.69 -0.71
C ARG A 314 1.26 16.73 -1.87
N SER A 315 2.34 16.41 -2.57
CA SER A 315 2.30 15.62 -3.82
C SER A 315 2.15 14.11 -3.62
N GLY A 316 2.29 13.60 -2.40
CA GLY A 316 2.42 12.16 -2.14
C GLY A 316 3.83 11.62 -2.45
N PRO A 317 4.01 10.29 -2.50
CA PRO A 317 5.27 9.63 -2.81
C PRO A 317 5.85 10.04 -4.17
N GLN A 318 7.13 10.39 -4.16
CA GLN A 318 7.92 10.75 -5.32
C GLN A 318 9.29 10.10 -5.26
N ASP A 319 9.96 10.04 -6.41
CA ASP A 319 11.33 9.54 -6.57
C ASP A 319 11.51 8.19 -5.86
N VAL A 320 10.50 7.32 -6.03
CA VAL A 320 10.42 6.03 -5.35
C VAL A 320 11.49 5.12 -5.93
N VAL A 321 12.36 4.62 -5.07
CA VAL A 321 13.37 3.62 -5.43
C VAL A 321 13.23 2.44 -4.49
N ALA A 322 12.93 1.28 -5.06
CA ALA A 322 13.04 0.02 -4.35
C ALA A 322 14.39 -0.62 -4.64
N SER A 323 15.08 -1.06 -3.58
CA SER A 323 16.33 -1.78 -3.67
C SER A 323 16.17 -3.21 -3.20
N VAL A 324 16.72 -4.15 -3.98
CA VAL A 324 16.79 -5.57 -3.66
C VAL A 324 18.15 -5.91 -3.06
N TRP A 325 18.19 -6.91 -2.19
CA TRP A 325 19.44 -7.44 -1.66
C TRP A 325 20.16 -8.27 -2.72
N ASN A 326 21.44 -7.98 -2.98
CA ASN A 326 22.23 -8.71 -3.97
C ASN A 326 23.33 -9.61 -3.37
N GLY A 327 23.28 -9.88 -2.06
CA GLY A 327 24.32 -10.60 -1.33
C GLY A 327 25.41 -9.72 -0.71
N THR A 328 25.56 -8.47 -1.15
CA THR A 328 26.61 -7.55 -0.65
C THR A 328 26.10 -6.16 -0.27
N GLY A 329 24.90 -5.80 -0.74
CA GLY A 329 24.30 -4.50 -0.51
C GLY A 329 22.91 -4.40 -1.13
N TRP A 330 22.18 -3.38 -0.70
CA TRP A 330 20.93 -2.98 -1.33
C TRP A 330 21.22 -2.25 -2.65
N LYS A 331 20.66 -2.75 -3.75
CA LYS A 331 20.82 -2.17 -5.08
C LYS A 331 19.47 -1.81 -5.70
N PRO A 332 19.33 -0.62 -6.31
CA PRO A 332 18.09 -0.26 -7.01
C PRO A 332 17.69 -1.33 -8.02
N ALA A 333 16.44 -1.77 -7.97
CA ALA A 333 15.84 -2.60 -9.00
C ALA A 333 15.35 -1.69 -10.14
N ALA A 334 15.65 -2.07 -11.39
CA ALA A 334 15.14 -1.34 -12.56
C ALA A 334 13.64 -1.59 -12.77
N HIS A 335 13.20 -2.80 -12.45
CA HIS A 335 11.81 -3.22 -12.47
C HIS A 335 11.61 -4.24 -11.35
N LEU A 336 10.58 -4.06 -10.54
CA LEU A 336 10.16 -5.09 -9.60
C LEU A 336 9.10 -5.97 -10.24
N PRO A 337 9.26 -7.31 -10.18
CA PRO A 337 8.19 -8.20 -10.61
C PRO A 337 6.94 -7.94 -9.77
N ASP A 338 5.79 -8.01 -10.44
CA ASP A 338 4.48 -8.09 -9.81
C ASP A 338 3.82 -9.42 -10.21
N CYS A 339 2.69 -9.82 -9.60
CA CYS A 339 2.06 -11.09 -9.95
C CYS A 339 1.24 -11.02 -11.26
N THR A 340 1.28 -9.89 -11.99
CA THR A 340 0.44 -9.66 -13.17
C THR A 340 0.67 -10.74 -14.22
N ASP A 341 1.92 -10.95 -14.60
CA ASP A 341 2.25 -11.78 -15.76
C ASP A 341 1.93 -13.27 -15.46
N ASP A 342 2.19 -13.71 -14.22
CA ASP A 342 1.80 -15.04 -13.74
C ASP A 342 0.28 -15.21 -13.73
N LEU A 343 -0.47 -14.23 -13.20
CA LEU A 343 -1.94 -14.27 -13.18
C LEU A 343 -2.54 -14.29 -14.60
N LEU A 344 -1.98 -13.49 -15.52
CA LEU A 344 -2.41 -13.49 -16.91
C LEU A 344 -2.11 -14.83 -17.59
N HIS A 345 -0.96 -15.42 -17.32
CA HIS A 345 -0.60 -16.73 -17.84
C HIS A 345 -1.51 -17.84 -17.29
N GLU A 346 -1.74 -17.88 -15.97
CA GLU A 346 -2.68 -18.80 -15.32
C GLU A 346 -4.10 -18.69 -15.92
N ALA A 347 -4.54 -17.46 -16.18
CA ALA A 347 -5.82 -17.18 -16.80
C ALA A 347 -5.84 -17.45 -18.32
N ARG A 348 -4.70 -17.74 -18.96
CA ARG A 348 -4.51 -17.88 -20.41
C ARG A 348 -4.90 -16.64 -21.20
N LEU A 349 -4.52 -15.48 -20.68
CA LEU A 349 -4.77 -14.16 -21.24
C LEU A 349 -3.51 -13.53 -21.85
N ASP A 350 -2.35 -14.12 -21.62
CA ASP A 350 -1.03 -13.69 -22.10
C ASP A 350 -0.92 -13.64 -23.64
N SER A 351 -1.68 -14.47 -24.35
CA SER A 351 -1.74 -14.52 -25.81
C SER A 351 -2.77 -13.58 -26.44
N ILE A 352 -3.56 -12.86 -25.64
CA ILE A 352 -4.56 -11.90 -26.13
C ILE A 352 -3.85 -10.61 -26.52
N GLY A 353 -3.77 -10.35 -27.83
CA GLY A 353 -3.08 -9.17 -28.41
C GLY A 353 -3.35 -7.85 -27.67
N PRO A 354 -4.61 -7.51 -27.36
CA PRO A 354 -4.96 -6.32 -26.57
C PRO A 354 -4.32 -6.20 -25.21
N ILE A 355 -4.08 -7.31 -24.50
CA ILE A 355 -3.45 -7.32 -23.16
C ILE A 355 -1.95 -7.09 -23.29
N SER A 356 -1.33 -7.71 -24.30
CA SER A 356 0.10 -7.52 -24.59
C SER A 356 0.45 -6.12 -25.13
N ALA A 357 -0.55 -5.37 -25.62
CA ALA A 357 -0.38 -4.06 -26.25
C ALA A 357 -0.64 -2.88 -25.30
N VAL A 358 -0.93 -3.12 -24.02
CA VAL A 358 -1.26 -2.05 -23.08
C VAL A 358 -0.01 -1.36 -22.53
N ASP A 359 0.04 -0.03 -22.66
CA ASP A 359 1.20 0.79 -22.31
C ASP A 359 1.46 0.98 -20.79
N SER A 360 0.47 0.72 -19.94
CA SER A 360 0.60 0.92 -18.49
C SER A 360 -0.22 -0.08 -17.68
N ARG A 361 0.20 -0.35 -16.44
CA ARG A 361 -0.52 -1.28 -15.55
C ARG A 361 -1.91 -0.73 -15.16
N MET A 362 -2.09 0.58 -15.14
CA MET A 362 -3.42 1.20 -14.92
C MET A 362 -4.35 1.02 -16.12
N ASP A 363 -3.81 1.13 -17.34
CA ASP A 363 -4.59 0.86 -18.55
C ASP A 363 -4.99 -0.62 -18.63
N LEU A 364 -4.14 -1.53 -18.14
CA LEU A 364 -4.48 -2.95 -18.05
C LEU A 364 -5.66 -3.15 -17.08
N GLU A 365 -5.62 -2.54 -15.89
CA GLU A 365 -6.76 -2.61 -14.96
C GLU A 365 -8.05 -2.03 -15.56
N ARG A 366 -7.96 -0.96 -16.34
CA ARG A 366 -9.11 -0.38 -17.05
C ARG A 366 -9.70 -1.37 -18.05
N PHE A 367 -8.85 -1.96 -18.89
CA PHE A 367 -9.26 -2.95 -19.87
C PHE A 367 -9.91 -4.16 -19.21
N LEU A 368 -9.28 -4.71 -18.16
CA LEU A 368 -9.81 -5.85 -17.42
C LEU A 368 -11.14 -5.51 -16.75
N SER A 369 -11.26 -4.33 -16.12
CA SER A 369 -12.49 -3.89 -15.45
C SER A 369 -13.63 -3.70 -16.45
N LEU A 370 -13.37 -3.01 -17.57
CA LEU A 370 -14.38 -2.78 -18.61
C LEU A 370 -14.86 -4.09 -19.22
N SER A 371 -13.93 -4.97 -19.57
CA SER A 371 -14.21 -6.27 -20.18
C SER A 371 -14.95 -7.23 -19.24
N ALA A 372 -14.75 -7.11 -17.93
CA ALA A 372 -15.48 -7.88 -16.92
C ALA A 372 -16.79 -7.23 -16.45
N GLY A 373 -17.12 -6.03 -16.96
CA GLY A 373 -18.29 -5.26 -16.52
C GLY A 373 -18.17 -4.66 -15.12
N GLU A 374 -16.97 -4.59 -14.56
CA GLU A 374 -16.68 -4.01 -13.23
C GLU A 374 -16.52 -2.48 -13.30
N VAL A 375 -17.54 -1.81 -13.84
CA VAL A 375 -17.57 -0.35 -14.01
C VAL A 375 -18.85 0.20 -13.41
N SER A 376 -18.74 0.85 -12.26
CA SER A 376 -19.90 1.25 -11.44
C SER A 376 -20.07 2.77 -11.25
N ARG A 377 -19.16 3.61 -11.77
CA ARG A 377 -19.11 5.05 -11.46
C ARG A 377 -18.97 5.95 -12.67
N VAL A 378 -19.44 7.19 -12.54
CA VAL A 378 -19.09 8.25 -13.49
C VAL A 378 -17.60 8.53 -13.38
N ASN A 379 -16.94 8.84 -14.51
CA ASN A 379 -15.49 9.03 -14.58
C ASN A 379 -14.71 7.80 -14.06
N TRP A 380 -15.23 6.60 -14.26
CA TRP A 380 -14.64 5.34 -13.78
C TRP A 380 -13.18 5.14 -14.21
N SER A 381 -12.79 5.69 -15.36
CA SER A 381 -11.43 5.54 -15.90
C SER A 381 -10.38 6.29 -15.07
N GLN A 382 -10.78 7.22 -14.20
CA GLN A 382 -9.85 7.84 -13.26
C GLN A 382 -9.37 6.79 -12.24
N PRO A 383 -8.07 6.72 -11.90
CA PRO A 383 -7.54 5.74 -10.96
C PRO A 383 -8.31 5.64 -9.63
N SER A 384 -8.78 6.77 -9.09
CA SER A 384 -9.55 6.82 -7.85
C SER A 384 -10.97 6.23 -7.94
N ASN A 385 -11.49 6.06 -9.15
CA ASN A 385 -12.83 5.54 -9.42
C ASN A 385 -12.82 4.11 -10.00
N LEU A 386 -11.62 3.55 -10.28
CA LEU A 386 -11.47 2.18 -10.73
C LEU A 386 -11.78 1.22 -9.58
N ASP A 387 -12.75 0.34 -9.78
CA ASP A 387 -13.20 -0.61 -8.76
C ASP A 387 -12.09 -1.54 -8.23
N PRO A 388 -11.11 -2.03 -9.03
CA PRO A 388 -9.96 -2.77 -8.51
C PRO A 388 -9.07 -1.96 -7.57
N CYS A 389 -8.94 -0.65 -7.81
CA CYS A 389 -8.13 0.27 -6.99
C CYS A 389 -8.83 0.69 -5.69
N ARG A 390 -10.03 0.18 -5.41
CA ARG A 390 -10.80 0.57 -4.22
C ARG A 390 -10.59 -0.42 -3.08
N ILE A 391 -10.37 0.15 -1.90
CA ILE A 391 -10.26 -0.57 -0.64
C ILE A 391 -11.54 -0.35 0.16
N GLU A 392 -12.10 -1.45 0.69
CA GLU A 392 -13.25 -1.44 1.59
C GLU A 392 -12.77 -1.60 3.06
N THR A 393 -13.67 -1.97 3.98
CA THR A 393 -13.34 -2.03 5.42
C THR A 393 -12.35 -3.12 5.82
N ASP A 394 -12.18 -4.14 4.98
CA ASP A 394 -11.32 -5.30 5.20
C ASP A 394 -9.88 -5.09 4.67
N GLU A 395 -9.61 -3.92 4.10
CA GLU A 395 -8.32 -3.57 3.48
C GLU A 395 -7.87 -4.57 2.38
N VAL A 396 -8.80 -5.37 1.82
CA VAL A 396 -8.51 -6.36 0.77
C VAL A 396 -8.21 -5.63 -0.55
N LEU A 397 -7.07 -5.94 -1.15
CA LEU A 397 -6.63 -5.40 -2.43
C LEU A 397 -7.26 -6.19 -3.58
N GLY A 398 -7.89 -5.50 -4.53
CA GLY A 398 -8.62 -6.12 -5.65
C GLY A 398 -7.98 -5.94 -7.02
N ARG A 399 -6.75 -5.43 -7.08
CA ARG A 399 -6.01 -5.18 -8.33
C ARG A 399 -5.42 -6.48 -8.88
N SER A 400 -5.45 -6.61 -10.21
CA SER A 400 -4.83 -7.71 -10.96
C SER A 400 -3.34 -7.46 -11.22
N THR A 401 -2.86 -6.25 -10.89
CA THR A 401 -1.51 -5.76 -11.20
C THR A 401 -0.65 -5.46 -9.98
N CYS A 402 -1.08 -5.81 -8.76
CA CYS A 402 -0.25 -5.65 -7.55
C CYS A 402 0.38 -6.99 -7.12
N CYS A 403 1.01 -7.06 -5.94
CA CYS A 403 1.48 -8.33 -5.37
C CYS A 403 0.34 -9.30 -5.04
N ASP A 404 0.70 -10.58 -4.86
CA ASP A 404 -0.25 -11.66 -4.56
C ASP A 404 -0.89 -11.46 -3.17
N ASN A 405 -2.08 -10.86 -3.18
CA ASN A 405 -2.95 -10.77 -2.02
C ASN A 405 -3.90 -11.96 -2.00
N GLN A 406 -3.59 -12.98 -1.18
CA GLN A 406 -4.36 -14.21 -1.10
C GLN A 406 -5.85 -13.95 -0.80
N ALA A 407 -6.15 -12.97 0.06
CA ALA A 407 -7.53 -12.61 0.37
C ALA A 407 -8.28 -11.96 -0.81
N GLY A 408 -7.56 -11.29 -1.72
CA GLY A 408 -8.11 -10.62 -2.91
C GLY A 408 -8.21 -11.53 -4.14
N ARG A 409 -7.46 -12.63 -4.15
CA ARG A 409 -7.33 -13.56 -5.29
C ARG A 409 -8.66 -14.02 -5.88
N PRO A 410 -9.71 -14.39 -5.11
CA PRO A 410 -10.99 -14.79 -5.70
C PRO A 410 -11.66 -13.70 -6.55
N ARG A 411 -11.47 -12.42 -6.19
CA ARG A 411 -12.01 -11.28 -6.96
C ARG A 411 -11.25 -11.11 -8.28
N VAL A 412 -9.92 -11.24 -8.22
CA VAL A 412 -9.05 -11.14 -9.40
C VAL A 412 -9.33 -12.31 -10.36
N GLU A 413 -9.33 -13.55 -9.87
CA GLU A 413 -9.62 -14.75 -10.68
C GLU A 413 -10.98 -14.67 -11.37
N LYS A 414 -12.01 -14.20 -10.67
CA LYS A 414 -13.33 -13.98 -11.27
C LYS A 414 -13.26 -12.97 -12.43
N ARG A 415 -12.58 -11.84 -12.24
CA ARG A 415 -12.40 -10.82 -13.28
C ARG A 415 -11.68 -11.42 -14.49
N LEU A 416 -10.55 -12.09 -14.28
CA LEU A 416 -9.77 -12.69 -15.36
C LEU A 416 -10.57 -13.77 -16.10
N ALA A 417 -11.36 -14.59 -15.38
CA ALA A 417 -12.25 -15.58 -15.99
C ALA A 417 -13.33 -14.92 -16.87
N HIS A 418 -13.86 -13.76 -16.45
CA HIS A 418 -14.81 -13.01 -17.28
C HIS A 418 -14.16 -12.47 -18.55
N VAL A 419 -12.96 -11.89 -18.44
CA VAL A 419 -12.21 -11.37 -19.60
C VAL A 419 -11.87 -12.50 -20.57
N ARG A 420 -11.45 -13.66 -20.06
CA ARG A 420 -11.19 -14.84 -20.88
C ARG A 420 -12.44 -15.28 -21.64
N THR A 421 -13.57 -15.37 -20.95
CA THR A 421 -14.83 -15.77 -21.58
C THR A 421 -15.23 -14.77 -22.67
N LEU A 422 -15.02 -13.47 -22.44
CA LEU A 422 -15.24 -12.45 -23.47
C LEU A 422 -14.31 -12.64 -24.68
N SER A 423 -13.03 -12.96 -24.46
CA SER A 423 -12.10 -13.28 -25.55
C SER A 423 -12.57 -14.50 -26.34
N ASP A 424 -12.92 -15.59 -25.65
CA ASP A 424 -13.42 -16.82 -26.28
C ASP A 424 -14.69 -16.55 -27.13
N ILE A 425 -15.55 -15.63 -26.69
CA ILE A 425 -16.73 -15.17 -27.44
C ILE A 425 -16.32 -14.46 -28.73
N PHE A 426 -15.29 -13.62 -28.70
CA PHE A 426 -14.79 -12.93 -29.89
C PHE A 426 -14.10 -13.89 -30.87
N ASP A 427 -13.34 -14.87 -30.37
CA ASP A 427 -12.64 -15.85 -31.19
C ASP A 427 -13.60 -16.86 -31.83
N SER A 428 -14.56 -17.36 -31.06
CA SER A 428 -15.55 -18.35 -31.54
C SER A 428 -16.76 -17.72 -32.24
N ARG A 429 -16.94 -16.40 -32.10
CA ARG A 429 -18.14 -15.65 -32.48
C ARG A 429 -19.43 -16.19 -31.84
N LYS A 430 -19.33 -16.90 -30.71
CA LYS A 430 -20.48 -17.48 -30.02
C LYS A 430 -21.35 -16.38 -29.40
N GLY A 431 -22.67 -16.43 -29.65
CA GLY A 431 -23.61 -15.41 -29.15
C GLY A 431 -23.69 -14.15 -30.01
N PHE A 432 -23.16 -14.19 -31.24
CA PHE A 432 -23.30 -13.13 -32.26
C PHE A 432 -24.57 -13.30 -33.11
N ASP A 433 -25.48 -14.20 -32.73
CA ASP A 433 -26.69 -14.53 -33.50
C ASP A 433 -27.80 -13.46 -33.42
N ALA A 434 -27.59 -12.39 -32.65
CA ALA A 434 -28.57 -11.33 -32.44
C ALA A 434 -28.50 -10.24 -33.54
N PRO A 435 -29.64 -9.66 -33.97
CA PRO A 435 -29.64 -8.55 -34.92
C PRO A 435 -28.86 -7.34 -34.40
N GLY A 436 -27.98 -6.75 -35.21
CA GLY A 436 -27.13 -5.62 -34.82
C GLY A 436 -25.68 -5.98 -34.49
N MET A 437 -25.35 -7.27 -34.48
CA MET A 437 -23.98 -7.79 -34.30
C MET A 437 -23.14 -7.75 -35.57
N GLU A 438 -23.71 -7.40 -36.73
CA GLU A 438 -23.02 -7.35 -38.02
C GLU A 438 -21.84 -6.37 -37.99
N VAL A 439 -21.94 -5.31 -37.19
CA VAL A 439 -20.86 -4.32 -37.00
C VAL A 439 -19.65 -4.88 -36.23
N LEU A 440 -19.78 -6.06 -35.62
CA LEU A 440 -18.72 -6.69 -34.84
C LEU A 440 -18.03 -7.84 -35.56
N GLN A 441 -18.40 -8.17 -36.80
CA GLN A 441 -17.88 -9.37 -37.49
C GLN A 441 -16.36 -9.35 -37.66
N ASP A 442 -15.80 -8.17 -37.98
CA ASP A 442 -14.37 -7.97 -38.14
C ASP A 442 -13.73 -7.27 -36.93
N ALA A 443 -14.51 -7.10 -35.85
CA ALA A 443 -14.04 -6.40 -34.66
C ALA A 443 -13.25 -7.34 -33.73
N SER A 444 -12.28 -6.75 -33.02
CA SER A 444 -11.51 -7.39 -31.97
C SER A 444 -11.68 -6.65 -30.65
N LEU A 445 -11.25 -7.28 -29.55
CA LEU A 445 -11.03 -6.54 -28.31
C LEU A 445 -9.83 -5.60 -28.50
N GLY A 446 -9.77 -4.54 -27.69
CA GLY A 446 -8.73 -3.51 -27.71
C GLY A 446 -8.86 -2.58 -26.50
N PHE A 447 -7.87 -1.73 -26.24
CA PHE A 447 -8.01 -0.64 -25.29
C PHE A 447 -7.31 0.60 -25.81
N ASP A 448 -8.00 1.74 -25.76
CA ASP A 448 -7.44 3.06 -26.02
C ASP A 448 -7.74 3.98 -24.85
N ARG A 449 -6.68 4.52 -24.24
CA ARG A 449 -6.80 5.43 -23.09
C ARG A 449 -7.55 6.73 -23.41
N HIS A 450 -7.53 7.18 -24.67
CA HIS A 450 -8.26 8.37 -25.11
C HIS A 450 -9.75 8.09 -25.27
N SER A 451 -10.10 6.81 -25.39
CA SER A 451 -11.46 6.30 -25.52
C SER A 451 -11.74 5.25 -24.43
N PRO A 452 -11.52 5.55 -23.14
CA PRO A 452 -11.36 4.52 -22.12
C PRO A 452 -12.61 3.67 -21.92
N SER A 453 -13.78 4.19 -22.31
CA SER A 453 -15.07 3.50 -22.28
C SER A 453 -15.30 2.50 -23.41
N LEU A 454 -14.40 2.40 -24.38
CA LEU A 454 -14.51 1.51 -25.54
C LEU A 454 -13.39 0.48 -25.48
N ASN A 455 -13.73 -0.77 -25.70
CA ASN A 455 -12.78 -1.90 -25.74
C ASN A 455 -13.06 -2.88 -26.88
N ILE A 456 -13.89 -2.48 -27.84
CA ILE A 456 -14.09 -3.19 -29.10
C ILE A 456 -13.65 -2.27 -30.23
N HIS A 457 -12.73 -2.75 -31.05
CA HIS A 457 -12.07 -1.99 -32.11
C HIS A 457 -12.32 -2.67 -33.47
N ASP A 458 -12.41 -1.86 -34.52
CA ASP A 458 -12.24 -2.30 -35.91
C ASP A 458 -10.96 -1.68 -36.51
N ASP A 459 -10.75 -1.85 -37.81
CA ASP A 459 -9.60 -1.28 -38.55
C ASP A 459 -9.51 0.26 -38.47
N GLN A 460 -10.60 0.95 -38.12
CA GLN A 460 -10.68 2.40 -38.00
C GLN A 460 -10.56 2.90 -36.56
N GLY A 461 -10.59 2.01 -35.57
CA GLY A 461 -10.37 2.32 -34.16
C GLY A 461 -11.51 1.85 -33.24
N PRO A 462 -11.69 2.48 -32.07
CA PRO A 462 -12.66 2.04 -31.07
C PRO A 462 -14.11 2.33 -31.51
N ILE A 463 -14.95 1.30 -31.56
CA ILE A 463 -16.34 1.38 -32.07
C ILE A 463 -17.42 1.07 -31.03
N ALA A 464 -17.10 0.31 -29.98
CA ALA A 464 -18.09 -0.15 -29.01
C ALA A 464 -17.48 -0.55 -27.65
N THR A 465 -18.37 -0.76 -26.68
CA THR A 465 -18.05 -1.35 -25.38
C THR A 465 -18.55 -2.79 -25.35
N GLY A 466 -17.70 -3.70 -24.91
CA GLY A 466 -18.02 -5.11 -24.69
C GLY A 466 -17.70 -5.54 -23.26
N ALA A 467 -18.63 -6.27 -22.63
CA ALA A 467 -18.39 -6.84 -21.31
C ALA A 467 -19.02 -8.22 -21.18
N TYR A 468 -18.37 -9.12 -20.43
CA TYR A 468 -19.00 -10.35 -19.97
C TYR A 468 -19.28 -10.25 -18.46
N ILE A 469 -20.56 -10.37 -18.07
CA ILE A 469 -21.02 -10.13 -16.68
C ILE A 469 -21.25 -11.43 -15.90
N GLY A 470 -20.97 -12.59 -16.48
CA GLY A 470 -21.15 -13.89 -15.84
C GLY A 470 -22.55 -14.49 -16.01
N THR A 471 -22.91 -15.38 -15.08
CA THR A 471 -24.21 -16.08 -15.10
C THR A 471 -25.34 -15.18 -14.63
N CYS A 472 -26.42 -15.12 -15.39
CA CYS A 472 -27.64 -14.40 -15.06
C CYS A 472 -28.81 -15.37 -14.88
N VAL A 473 -29.82 -14.93 -14.11
CA VAL A 473 -31.05 -15.71 -13.90
C VAL A 473 -32.08 -15.48 -15.00
N SER A 474 -32.00 -14.34 -15.71
CA SER A 474 -32.90 -13.99 -16.81
C SER A 474 -32.31 -12.89 -17.69
N ASP A 475 -32.92 -12.68 -18.86
CA ASP A 475 -32.55 -11.60 -19.78
C ASP A 475 -32.77 -10.22 -19.13
N GLU A 476 -33.80 -10.05 -18.30
CA GLU A 476 -34.08 -8.79 -17.58
C GLU A 476 -33.02 -8.49 -16.50
N ALA A 477 -32.43 -9.53 -15.89
CA ALA A 477 -31.34 -9.35 -14.95
C ALA A 477 -30.09 -8.83 -15.66
N ALA A 478 -29.76 -9.41 -16.81
CA ALA A 478 -28.65 -8.95 -17.64
C ALA A 478 -28.87 -7.52 -18.16
N ASP A 479 -30.09 -7.18 -18.57
CA ASP A 479 -30.42 -5.82 -19.03
C ASP A 479 -30.27 -4.78 -17.91
N ARG A 480 -30.58 -5.12 -16.66
CA ARG A 480 -30.32 -4.24 -15.51
C ARG A 480 -28.83 -3.97 -15.31
N GLU A 481 -27.98 -4.99 -15.39
CA GLU A 481 -26.53 -4.79 -15.29
C GLU A 481 -25.98 -3.99 -16.47
N ARG A 482 -26.48 -4.24 -17.69
CA ARG A 482 -26.15 -3.41 -18.87
C ARG A 482 -26.53 -1.94 -18.65
N LEU A 483 -27.71 -1.66 -18.13
CA LEU A 483 -28.15 -0.29 -17.85
C LEU A 483 -27.28 0.41 -16.79
N LYS A 484 -26.80 -0.32 -15.78
CA LYS A 484 -25.84 0.22 -14.80
C LYS A 484 -24.51 0.56 -15.47
N LEU A 485 -24.00 -0.35 -16.31
CA LEU A 485 -22.78 -0.12 -17.08
C LEU A 485 -22.92 1.11 -17.97
N ASP A 486 -24.00 1.20 -18.76
CA ASP A 486 -24.28 2.36 -19.61
C ASP A 486 -24.34 3.68 -18.83
N SER A 487 -24.94 3.64 -17.64
CA SER A 487 -25.03 4.80 -16.75
C SER A 487 -23.65 5.24 -16.27
N ALA A 488 -22.79 4.31 -15.85
CA ALA A 488 -21.42 4.59 -15.42
C ALA A 488 -20.55 5.12 -16.58
N LEU A 489 -20.80 4.64 -17.80
CA LEU A 489 -20.12 5.09 -19.02
C LEU A 489 -20.62 6.45 -19.54
N GLY A 490 -21.56 7.10 -18.85
CA GLY A 490 -22.02 8.47 -19.14
C GLY A 490 -23.30 8.58 -19.97
N GLY A 491 -23.92 7.46 -20.37
CA GLY A 491 -25.19 7.40 -21.11
C GLY A 491 -25.18 8.02 -22.52
N GLY A 492 -26.07 7.52 -23.39
CA GLY A 492 -26.63 8.31 -24.49
C GLY A 492 -26.13 8.09 -25.93
N TYR A 493 -24.91 7.61 -26.18
CA TYR A 493 -24.37 7.59 -27.56
C TYR A 493 -23.47 6.41 -27.93
N ARG A 494 -23.31 5.40 -27.05
CA ARG A 494 -22.35 4.31 -27.24
C ARG A 494 -23.05 2.98 -27.46
N ARG A 495 -22.50 2.16 -28.35
CA ARG A 495 -22.95 0.77 -28.53
C ARG A 495 -22.32 -0.07 -27.43
N THR A 496 -23.16 -0.54 -26.51
CA THR A 496 -22.75 -1.42 -25.42
C THR A 496 -23.32 -2.80 -25.65
N PHE A 497 -22.43 -3.80 -25.63
CA PHE A 497 -22.73 -5.21 -25.77
C PHE A 497 -22.35 -5.93 -24.47
N VAL A 498 -23.33 -6.56 -23.84
CA VAL A 498 -23.13 -7.27 -22.59
C VAL A 498 -23.48 -8.73 -22.79
N TRP A 499 -22.46 -9.59 -22.75
CA TRP A 499 -22.63 -11.04 -22.80
C TRP A 499 -22.83 -11.62 -21.41
N TYR A 500 -23.66 -12.65 -21.33
CA TYR A 500 -23.99 -13.35 -20.10
C TYR A 500 -24.38 -14.80 -20.38
N GLN A 501 -24.24 -15.65 -19.37
CA GLN A 501 -24.59 -17.07 -19.44
C GLN A 501 -25.96 -17.31 -18.81
N LEU A 502 -26.84 -18.00 -19.54
CA LEU A 502 -28.06 -18.63 -19.02
C LEU A 502 -27.94 -20.15 -19.05
N SER A 503 -28.91 -20.87 -18.49
CA SER A 503 -29.01 -22.33 -18.64
C SER A 503 -29.10 -22.78 -20.11
N THR A 504 -29.60 -21.91 -21.00
CA THR A 504 -29.76 -22.18 -22.44
C THR A 504 -28.53 -21.84 -23.28
N GLY A 505 -27.51 -21.19 -22.71
CA GLY A 505 -26.30 -20.79 -23.43
C GLY A 505 -25.88 -19.35 -23.17
N ILE A 506 -24.86 -18.90 -23.91
CA ILE A 506 -24.39 -17.52 -23.91
C ILE A 506 -25.36 -16.67 -24.74
N LYS A 507 -25.76 -15.53 -24.19
CA LYS A 507 -26.57 -14.52 -24.88
C LYS A 507 -25.88 -13.16 -24.79
N CYS A 508 -26.37 -12.21 -25.59
CA CYS A 508 -25.94 -10.82 -25.57
C CYS A 508 -27.14 -9.88 -25.39
N ALA A 509 -27.01 -8.91 -24.48
CA ALA A 509 -27.92 -7.77 -24.32
C ALA A 509 -27.27 -6.54 -24.97
N MET A 510 -28.06 -5.79 -25.74
CA MET A 510 -27.57 -4.65 -26.53
C MET A 510 -28.28 -3.36 -26.13
N GLY A 511 -27.52 -2.27 -26.00
CA GLY A 511 -28.10 -0.93 -25.84
C GLY A 511 -28.77 -0.44 -27.12
N ARG A 512 -29.97 0.16 -27.01
CA ARG A 512 -30.67 0.74 -28.17
C ARG A 512 -29.91 1.97 -28.69
N GLN A 513 -29.75 2.02 -30.01
CA GLN A 513 -29.27 3.20 -30.73
C GLN A 513 -30.28 4.36 -30.57
N HIS A 514 -29.84 5.54 -30.14
CA HIS A 514 -30.50 6.78 -30.58
C HIS A 514 -30.00 7.08 -32.00
N ALA A 515 -30.92 7.36 -32.92
CA ALA A 515 -30.63 7.52 -34.34
C ALA A 515 -29.58 8.62 -34.62
N SER A 516 -28.60 8.26 -35.45
CA SER A 516 -27.63 9.09 -36.20
C SER A 516 -26.90 10.24 -35.48
N ILE A 517 -25.56 10.17 -35.42
CA ILE A 517 -24.71 11.36 -35.51
C ILE A 517 -23.51 11.04 -36.41
N THR A 518 -23.52 11.62 -37.61
CA THR A 518 -22.32 11.90 -38.41
C THR A 518 -21.57 13.05 -37.72
N GLY A 519 -20.58 12.76 -36.88
CA GLY A 519 -19.79 13.81 -36.24
C GLY A 519 -18.99 13.31 -35.05
N VAL A 520 -17.67 13.20 -35.23
CA VAL A 520 -16.70 13.11 -34.15
C VAL A 520 -16.84 14.36 -33.26
N PRO A 521 -17.09 14.24 -31.96
CA PRO A 521 -17.05 15.40 -31.08
C PRO A 521 -15.59 15.79 -30.83
N THR A 522 -15.11 16.82 -31.51
CA THR A 522 -13.87 17.51 -31.12
C THR A 522 -14.10 18.24 -29.80
N SER A 523 -13.38 17.82 -28.75
CA SER A 523 -13.42 18.46 -27.44
C SER A 523 -12.75 19.84 -27.49
N SER A 524 -13.55 20.89 -27.67
CA SER A 524 -13.16 22.26 -27.32
C SER A 524 -14.39 23.08 -26.95
N ALA A 525 -14.93 22.83 -25.76
CA ALA A 525 -15.86 23.75 -25.11
C ALA A 525 -15.24 24.18 -23.78
N SER A 526 -14.56 25.32 -23.81
CA SER A 526 -14.15 26.07 -22.63
C SER A 526 -15.38 26.42 -21.79
N ILE A 527 -15.46 25.87 -20.58
CA ILE A 527 -16.44 26.30 -19.59
C ILE A 527 -15.86 27.53 -18.90
N THR A 528 -16.35 28.71 -19.26
CA THR A 528 -16.15 29.95 -18.53
C THR A 528 -16.97 29.89 -17.23
N ALA A 529 -16.29 29.91 -16.08
CA ALA A 529 -16.95 29.99 -14.78
C ALA A 529 -17.58 31.39 -14.57
N PRO A 530 -18.79 31.51 -13.99
CA PRO A 530 -19.36 32.80 -13.65
C PRO A 530 -18.65 33.39 -12.42
N ALA A 531 -18.27 34.66 -12.51
CA ALA A 531 -17.68 35.42 -11.43
C ALA A 531 -18.62 35.50 -10.21
N ARG A 532 -18.08 35.25 -9.00
CA ARG A 532 -18.78 35.54 -7.74
C ARG A 532 -18.80 37.06 -7.49
N PRO A 533 -19.90 37.65 -6.99
CA PRO A 533 -19.91 39.04 -6.56
C PRO A 533 -19.10 39.20 -5.26
N LYS A 534 -18.53 40.40 -5.11
CA LYS A 534 -17.59 40.83 -4.06
C LYS A 534 -18.15 40.74 -2.65
#